data_AF-A0ABD0MJE9-F1
#
_entry.id   AF-A0ABD0MJE9-F1
#
_cell.length_a   1.000
_cell.length_b   1.000
_cell.length_c   1.000
_cell.angle_alpha   90.00
_cell.angle_beta   90.00
_cell.angle_gamma   90.00
#
_symmetry.space_group_name_H-M   'P 1'
#
loop_
_entity.id
_entity.type
_entity.pdbx_description
1 polymer ?
#
loop_
_entity_poly.entity_id
_entity_poly.type
_entity_poly.pdbx_seq_one_letter_code
_entity_poly.pdbx_strand_id
1 'polypeptide(L)' 'INGRFSLTDETSAGVFTVNINNLRAEDSGKYWCGEENSGSFILTEVHLHVKG' A
#
# COMPACT_ATOMS: atom_id res chain seq x y z
N ILE A 1 -5.07 11.42 -5.60
CA ILE A 1 -5.46 10.06 -5.13
C ILE A 1 -6.98 9.95 -5.26
N ASN A 2 -7.45 8.99 -6.06
CA ASN A 2 -8.80 8.98 -6.66
C ASN A 2 -9.93 8.56 -5.68
N GLY A 3 -9.88 8.99 -4.43
CA GLY A 3 -10.83 8.65 -3.34
C GLY A 3 -10.81 7.18 -2.87
N ARG A 4 -10.34 6.26 -3.71
CA ARG A 4 -10.24 4.83 -3.42
C ARG A 4 -9.06 4.47 -2.53
N PHE A 5 -7.93 5.16 -2.69
CA PHE A 5 -6.74 4.91 -1.88
C PHE A 5 -6.68 5.91 -0.73
N SER A 6 -6.32 5.46 0.46
CA SER A 6 -5.97 6.32 1.58
C SER A 6 -4.73 5.81 2.29
N LEU A 7 -4.01 6.73 2.93
CA LEU A 7 -2.85 6.43 3.76
C LEU A 7 -3.11 7.03 5.14
N THR A 8 -2.93 6.22 6.17
CA THR A 8 -2.93 6.66 7.58
C THR A 8 -1.57 6.35 8.16
N ASP A 9 -0.94 7.32 8.80
CA ASP A 9 0.39 7.18 9.40
C ASP A 9 0.27 7.28 10.93
N GLU A 10 0.46 6.15 11.61
CA GLU A 10 0.47 6.03 13.06
C GLU A 10 1.93 6.04 13.56
N THR A 11 2.57 7.20 13.42
CA THR A 11 3.99 7.41 13.75
C THR A 11 4.39 6.91 15.13
N SER A 12 3.53 7.02 16.15
CA SER A 12 3.80 6.54 17.50
C SER A 12 3.95 5.01 17.59
N ALA A 13 3.32 4.27 16.69
CA ALA A 13 3.43 2.82 16.56
C ALA A 13 4.47 2.41 15.51
N GLY A 14 5.02 3.35 14.74
CA GLY A 14 5.91 3.06 13.61
C GLY A 14 5.21 2.32 12.48
N VAL A 15 3.90 2.54 12.30
CA VAL A 15 3.09 1.84 11.30
C VAL A 15 2.38 2.84 10.42
N PHE A 16 2.52 2.70 9.11
CA PHE A 16 1.62 3.33 8.15
C PHE A 16 0.74 2.27 7.49
N THR A 17 -0.51 2.63 7.24
CA THR A 17 -1.52 1.76 6.63
C THR A 17 -1.98 2.36 5.32
N VAL A 18 -1.85 1.61 4.23
CA VAL A 18 -2.45 1.93 2.94
C VAL A 18 -3.76 1.15 2.80
N ASN A 19 -4.87 1.86 2.63
CA ASN A 19 -6.17 1.25 2.34
C ASN A 19 -6.52 1.42 0.87
N ILE A 20 -6.97 0.34 0.23
CA ILE A 20 -7.47 0.33 -1.14
C ILE A 20 -8.95 -0.05 -1.09
N ASN A 21 -9.82 0.94 -1.28
CA ASN A 21 -11.27 0.80 -1.21
C ASN A 21 -11.88 0.61 -2.60
N ASN A 22 -13.06 0.02 -2.67
CA ASN A 22 -13.78 -0.24 -3.92
C ASN A 22 -12.87 -0.98 -4.94
N LEU A 23 -12.31 -2.10 -4.49
CA LEU A 23 -11.44 -2.97 -5.28
C LEU A 23 -12.18 -3.51 -6.51
N ARG A 24 -11.46 -3.57 -7.61
CA ARG A 24 -11.92 -4.11 -8.89
C ARG A 24 -10.92 -5.14 -9.39
N ALA A 25 -11.35 -6.01 -10.30
CA ALA A 25 -10.48 -7.04 -10.85
C ALA A 25 -9.19 -6.45 -11.46
N GLU A 26 -9.29 -5.27 -12.09
CA GLU A 26 -8.14 -4.56 -12.68
C GLU A 26 -7.13 -4.01 -11.66
N ASP A 27 -7.49 -3.92 -10.37
CA ASP A 27 -6.55 -3.52 -9.32
C ASP A 27 -5.61 -4.66 -8.91
N SER A 28 -5.86 -5.90 -9.37
CA SER A 28 -4.99 -7.04 -9.10
C SER A 28 -3.60 -6.83 -9.69
N GLY A 29 -2.56 -7.26 -8.98
CA GLY A 29 -1.20 -7.12 -9.45
C GLY A 29 -0.20 -6.99 -8.30
N LYS A 30 0.99 -6.52 -8.67
CA LYS A 30 2.11 -6.35 -7.75
C LYS A 30 2.07 -4.97 -7.11
N TYR A 31 2.08 -4.95 -5.79
CA TYR A 31 2.20 -3.77 -4.95
C TYR A 31 3.50 -3.84 -4.15
N TRP A 32 3.95 -2.68 -3.69
CA TRP A 32 5.16 -2.55 -2.89
C TRP A 32 4.83 -1.75 -1.64
N CYS A 33 5.11 -2.33 -0.48
CA CYS A 33 5.23 -1.57 0.76
C CYS A 33 6.66 -1.02 0.81
N GLY A 34 6.80 0.31 0.82
CA GLY A 34 8.09 0.97 0.74
C GLY A 34 8.32 1.94 1.89
N GLU A 35 9.48 1.84 2.52
CA GLU A 35 9.98 2.77 3.52
C GLU A 35 11.32 3.34 3.05
N GLU A 36 11.50 4.66 3.16
CA GLU A 36 12.78 5.32 2.94
C GLU A 36 13.52 5.46 4.28
N ASN A 37 14.73 4.90 4.33
CA ASN A 37 15.63 5.06 5.46
C ASN A 37 16.96 5.66 4.98
N SER A 38 17.15 6.95 5.24
CA SER A 38 18.42 7.66 5.02
C SER A 38 19.01 7.47 3.60
N GLY A 39 18.16 7.55 2.57
CA GLY A 39 18.54 7.37 1.17
C GLY A 39 18.55 5.92 0.67
N SER A 40 18.21 4.94 1.52
CA SER A 40 17.93 3.56 1.12
C SER A 40 16.42 3.30 1.12
N PHE A 41 15.94 2.43 0.23
CA PHE A 41 14.54 2.01 0.21
C PHE A 41 14.44 0.54 0.63
N ILE A 42 13.65 0.27 1.67
CA ILE A 42 13.23 -1.08 2.03
C ILE A 42 11.91 -1.33 1.30
N LEU A 43 11.90 -2.31 0.40
CA LEU A 43 10.74 -2.64 -0.42
C LEU A 43 10.29 -4.08 -0.11
N THR A 44 9.02 -4.22 0.27
CA THR A 44 8.37 -5.53 0.43
C THR A 44 7.31 -5.69 -0.66
N GLU A 45 7.45 -6.73 -1.48
CA GLU A 45 6.48 -7.05 -2.53
C GLU A 45 5.23 -7.72 -1.94
N VAL A 46 4.05 -7.27 -2.38
CA VAL A 46 2.75 -7.87 -2.06
C VAL A 46 1.99 -8.12 -3.36
N HIS A 47 1.50 -9.34 -3.57
CA HIS A 47 0.58 -9.63 -4.66
C HIS A 47 -0.87 -9.48 -4.21
N LEU A 48 -1.57 -8.52 -4.79
CA LEU A 48 -3.01 -8.34 -4.59
C LEU A 48 -3.77 -9.16 -5.63
N HIS A 49 -4.65 -10.02 -5.16
CA HIS A 49 -5.57 -10.78 -6.01
C HIS A 49 -7.01 -10.44 -5.66
N VAL A 50 -7.70 -9.75 -6.56
CA VAL A 50 -9.12 -9.41 -6.44
C VAL A 50 -9.95 -10.40 -7.23
N LYS A 51 -10.95 -11.02 -6.60
CA LYS A 51 -11.92 -11.88 -7.28
C LYS A 51 -13.05 -11.02 -7.84
N GLY A 52 -13.45 -11.30 -9.09
CA GLY A 52 -14.67 -10.77 -9.70
C GLY A 52 -15.92 -11.51 -9.27
#